data_AF-A0A258BVH8-F1
#
_entry.id   AF-A0A258BVH8-F1
#
_cell.length_a   1.000
_cell.length_b   1.000
_cell.length_c   1.000
_cell.angle_alpha   90.00
_cell.angle_beta   90.00
_cell.angle_gamma   90.00
#
_symmetry.space_group_name_H-M   'P 1'
#
loop_
_entity.id
_entity.type
_entity.pdbx_description
1 polymer ?
#
loop_
_entity_poly.entity_id
_entity_poly.type
_entity_poly.pdbx_seq_one_letter_code
_entity_poly.pdbx_strand_id
1 'polypeptide(L)'
;MLIEDRVDEYIELKRALGYKFTEQEGTLRRFAQFADGHGDTFVTVDRIVQWASTAPSPRRSAAWLSVVRNFAITLRAEDDRHDVPSPDIFGRQRKRRPRPHILAQDDISKILEAALEIGPH
;
A
#
# COMPACT_ATOMS: atom_id res chain seq x y z
N MET A 1 3.73 22.88 11.25
CA MET A 1 3.27 22.36 9.96
C MET A 1 3.07 20.88 10.15
N LEU A 2 1.87 20.40 9.84
CA LEU A 2 1.43 19.04 10.17
C LEU A 2 1.87 18.06 9.07
N ILE A 3 1.80 16.77 9.37
CA ILE A 3 2.03 15.72 8.37
C ILE A 3 0.92 15.76 7.32
N GLU A 4 -0.31 16.13 7.69
CA GLU A 4 -1.42 16.31 6.74
C GLU A 4 -1.11 17.31 5.62
N ASP A 5 -0.53 18.48 5.95
CA ASP A 5 -0.14 19.49 4.96
C ASP A 5 0.83 18.91 3.91
N ARG A 6 1.82 18.13 4.38
CA ARG A 6 2.80 17.48 3.51
C ARG A 6 2.21 16.35 2.68
N VAL A 7 1.22 15.64 3.21
CA VAL A 7 0.48 14.64 2.45
C VAL A 7 -0.30 15.28 1.32
N ASP A 8 -0.93 16.43 1.54
CA ASP A 8 -1.66 17.16 0.48
C ASP A 8 -0.72 17.63 -0.63
N GLU A 9 0.40 18.26 -0.29
CA GLU A 9 1.42 18.66 -1.27
C GLU A 9 1.92 17.46 -2.10
N TYR A 10 2.18 16.33 -1.43
CA TYR A 10 2.64 15.12 -2.09
C TYR A 10 1.59 14.48 -3.01
N ILE A 11 0.31 14.48 -2.61
CA ILE A 11 -0.79 13.97 -3.44
C ILE A 11 -0.93 14.81 -4.71
N GLU A 12 -0.91 16.14 -4.58
CA GLU A 12 -1.02 17.05 -5.73
C GLU A 12 0.18 16.90 -6.67
N LEU A 13 1.40 16.76 -6.13
CA LEU A 13 2.58 16.43 -6.92
C LEU A 13 2.39 15.13 -7.72
N LYS A 14 1.87 14.06 -7.10
CA LYS A 14 1.65 12.79 -7.80
C LYS A 14 0.55 12.88 -8.86
N ARG A 15 -0.51 13.64 -8.61
CA ARG A 15 -1.57 13.87 -9.60
C ARG A 15 -1.09 14.71 -10.78
N ALA A 16 -0.27 15.74 -10.55
CA ALA A 16 0.35 16.52 -11.61
C ALA A 16 1.25 15.68 -12.54
N LEU A 17 1.83 14.59 -12.01
CA LEU A 17 2.58 13.60 -12.79
C LEU A 17 1.70 12.57 -13.53
N GLY A 18 0.37 12.71 -13.49
CA GLY A 18 -0.58 11.86 -14.21
C GLY A 18 -1.03 10.61 -13.47
N TYR A 19 -0.70 10.46 -12.18
CA TYR A 19 -1.18 9.32 -11.38
C TYR A 19 -2.60 9.56 -10.87
N LYS A 20 -3.47 8.54 -10.93
CA LYS A 20 -4.80 8.59 -10.29
C LYS A 20 -4.72 8.70 -8.76
N PHE A 21 -3.75 8.02 -8.16
CA PHE A 21 -3.33 8.11 -6.75
C PHE A 21 -4.42 7.89 -5.66
N THR A 22 -5.60 7.39 -6.02
CA THR A 22 -6.77 7.29 -5.12
C THR A 22 -6.55 6.35 -3.92
N GLU A 23 -5.96 5.17 -4.13
CA GLU A 23 -5.73 4.21 -3.04
C GLU A 23 -4.62 4.67 -2.08
N GLN A 24 -3.56 5.26 -2.64
CA GLN A 24 -2.43 5.78 -1.89
C GLN A 24 -2.84 6.99 -1.06
N GLU A 25 -3.63 7.89 -1.63
CA GLU A 25 -4.20 9.04 -0.92
C GLU A 25 -4.95 8.62 0.35
N GLY A 26 -5.90 7.68 0.24
CA GLY A 26 -6.67 7.23 1.41
C GLY A 26 -5.78 6.59 2.49
N THR A 27 -4.70 5.94 2.07
CA THR A 27 -3.70 5.35 2.97
C THR A 27 -2.86 6.43 3.65
N LEU A 28 -2.40 7.44 2.91
CA LEU A 28 -1.57 8.54 3.42
C LEU A 28 -2.35 9.48 4.36
N ARG A 29 -3.60 9.81 4.04
CA ARG A 29 -4.45 10.63 4.92
C ARG A 29 -4.67 9.97 6.27
N ARG A 30 -4.90 8.66 6.31
CA ARG A 30 -5.01 7.89 7.56
C ARG A 30 -3.70 7.84 8.34
N PHE A 31 -2.57 7.78 7.64
CA PHE A 31 -1.26 7.87 8.29
C PHE A 31 -1.02 9.26 8.88
N ALA A 32 -1.33 10.34 8.14
CA ALA A 32 -1.20 11.71 8.62
C ALA A 32 -2.01 11.94 9.89
N GLN A 33 -3.31 11.60 9.87
CA GLN A 33 -4.17 11.70 11.06
C GLN A 33 -3.62 10.94 12.26
N PHE A 34 -3.02 9.77 12.03
CA PHE A 34 -2.38 8.99 13.08
C PHE A 34 -1.11 9.68 13.61
N ALA A 35 -0.23 10.17 12.74
CA ALA A 35 1.01 10.85 13.13
C ALA A 35 0.75 12.19 13.82
N ASP A 36 -0.15 13.01 13.27
CA ASP A 36 -0.56 14.30 13.82
C ASP A 36 -1.26 14.12 15.17
N GLY A 37 -2.08 13.07 15.33
CA GLY A 37 -2.68 12.70 16.61
C GLY A 37 -1.67 12.32 17.71
N HIS A 38 -0.43 12.00 17.33
CA HIS A 38 0.68 11.78 18.27
C HIS A 38 1.62 13.00 18.41
N GLY A 39 1.33 14.11 17.71
CA GLY A 39 2.13 15.33 17.75
C GLY A 39 3.42 15.27 16.93
N ASP A 40 3.54 14.32 16.00
CA ASP A 40 4.74 14.20 15.17
C ASP A 40 4.81 15.34 14.15
N THR A 41 5.96 16.01 14.10
CA THR A 41 6.25 17.01 13.06
C THR A 41 7.05 16.42 11.90
N PHE A 42 7.77 15.33 12.15
CA PHE A 42 8.57 14.62 11.15
C PHE A 42 8.12 13.16 11.08
N VAL A 43 8.13 12.62 9.86
CA VAL A 43 7.97 11.19 9.64
C VAL A 43 9.18 10.43 10.23
N THR A 44 8.93 9.56 11.20
CA THR A 44 9.95 8.70 11.85
C THR A 44 9.73 7.22 11.51
N VAL A 45 10.79 6.41 11.57
CA VAL A 45 10.67 4.95 11.36
C VAL A 45 9.68 4.34 12.35
N ASP A 46 9.80 4.69 13.63
CA ASP A 46 8.98 4.12 14.69
C ASP A 46 7.49 4.40 14.47
N ARG A 47 7.14 5.64 14.07
CA ARG A 47 5.75 5.99 13.79
C ARG A 47 5.20 5.21 12.60
N ILE A 48 5.97 5.12 11.52
CA ILE A 48 5.54 4.38 10.31
C ILE A 48 5.32 2.91 10.66
N VAL A 49 6.27 2.29 11.37
CA VAL A 49 6.19 0.88 11.75
C VAL A 49 5.02 0.65 12.69
N GLN A 50 4.83 1.50 13.70
CA GLN A 50 3.70 1.41 14.62
C GLN A 50 2.38 1.48 13.87
N TRP A 51 2.21 2.45 12.98
CA TRP A 51 0.99 2.61 12.20
C TRP A 51 0.74 1.42 11.26
N ALA A 52 1.74 1.02 10.47
CA ALA A 52 1.62 -0.09 9.53
C ALA A 52 1.35 -1.44 10.23
N SER A 53 1.80 -1.60 11.48
CA SER A 53 1.54 -2.77 12.31
C SER A 53 0.06 -2.89 12.73
N THR A 54 -0.72 -1.81 12.66
CA THR A 54 -2.17 -1.84 12.96
C THR A 54 -3.02 -2.45 11.85
N ALA A 55 -2.43 -2.70 10.67
CA ALA A 55 -3.15 -3.28 9.55
C ALA A 55 -3.63 -4.72 9.85
N PRO A 56 -4.77 -5.16 9.28
CA PRO A 56 -5.39 -6.43 9.64
C PRO A 56 -4.65 -7.68 9.15
N SER A 57 -3.57 -7.53 8.37
CA SER A 57 -2.78 -8.67 7.88
C SER A 57 -1.36 -8.23 7.54
N PRO A 58 -0.36 -9.13 7.63
CA PRO A 58 1.04 -8.81 7.28
C PRO A 58 1.19 -8.29 5.84
N ARG A 59 0.39 -8.82 4.90
CA ARG A 59 0.38 -8.35 3.51
C ARG A 59 -0.10 -6.90 3.41
N ARG A 60 -1.11 -6.51 4.20
CA ARG A 60 -1.61 -5.14 4.24
C ARG A 60 -0.66 -4.21 4.98
N SER A 61 0.00 -4.67 6.05
CA SER A 61 1.10 -3.93 6.71
C SER A 61 2.22 -3.60 5.73
N ALA A 62 2.67 -4.57 4.93
CA ALA A 62 3.70 -4.34 3.90
C ALA A 62 3.23 -3.35 2.81
N ALA A 63 1.97 -3.43 2.40
CA ALA A 63 1.40 -2.49 1.43
C ALA A 63 1.33 -1.06 1.97
N TRP A 64 0.84 -0.89 3.21
CA TRP A 64 0.79 0.40 3.91
C TRP A 64 2.18 0.98 4.12
N LEU A 65 3.13 0.15 4.58
CA LEU A 65 4.54 0.53 4.70
C LEU A 65 5.09 1.02 3.36
N SER A 66 4.84 0.32 2.26
CA SER A 66 5.35 0.72 0.94
C SER A 66 4.81 2.09 0.50
N VAL A 67 3.55 2.39 0.78
CA VAL A 67 2.94 3.69 0.43
C VAL A 67 3.59 4.81 1.24
N VAL A 68 3.63 4.67 2.56
CA VAL A 68 4.19 5.70 3.46
C VAL A 68 5.70 5.84 3.28
N ARG A 69 6.41 4.75 3.00
CA ARG A 69 7.85 4.78 2.69
C ARG A 69 8.16 5.63 1.46
N ASN A 70 7.37 5.52 0.38
CA ASN A 70 7.58 6.33 -0.82
C ASN A 70 7.35 7.82 -0.56
N PHE A 71 6.37 8.14 0.28
CA PHE A 71 6.16 9.50 0.77
C PHE A 71 7.37 9.98 1.60
N ALA A 72 7.84 9.17 2.55
CA ALA A 72 9.00 9.49 3.39
C ALA A 72 10.29 9.70 2.57
N ILE A 73 10.51 8.94 1.50
CA ILE A 73 11.65 9.15 0.59
C ILE A 73 11.60 10.53 -0.06
N THR A 74 10.40 10.98 -0.45
CA THR A 74 10.22 12.28 -1.08
C THR A 74 10.47 13.40 -0.07
N LEU A 75 9.90 13.30 1.14
CA LEU A 75 10.14 14.27 2.20
C LEU A 75 11.61 14.32 2.63
N ARG A 76 12.28 13.17 2.73
CA ARG A 76 13.71 13.12 3.09
C ARG A 76 14.60 13.80 2.07
N ALA A 77 14.21 13.79 0.79
CA ALA A 77 14.96 14.52 -0.24
C ALA A 77 14.85 16.05 -0.08
N GLU A 78 13.81 16.53 0.59
CA GLU A 78 13.61 17.96 0.90
C GLU A 78 14.19 18.34 2.27
N ASP A 79 14.11 17.45 3.25
CA ASP A 79 14.57 17.66 4.63
C ASP A 79 15.09 16.34 5.26
N ASP A 80 16.38 16.31 5.56
CA ASP A 80 17.07 15.12 6.10
C ASP A 80 16.58 14.67 7.50
N ARG A 81 15.75 15.46 8.18
CA ARG A 81 15.13 15.10 9.46
C ARG A 81 14.04 14.04 9.34
N HIS A 82 13.59 13.74 8.12
CA HIS A 82 12.66 12.65 7.86
C HIS A 82 13.38 11.31 7.76
N ASP A 83 12.84 10.29 8.41
CA ASP A 83 13.38 8.95 8.34
C ASP A 83 12.70 8.10 7.26
N VAL A 84 13.47 7.16 6.68
CA VAL A 84 12.96 6.19 5.71
C VAL A 84 13.15 4.77 6.25
N PRO A 85 12.07 4.01 6.50
CA PRO A 85 12.17 2.64 6.99
C PRO A 85 12.76 1.71 5.93
N SER A 86 13.37 0.61 6.37
CA SER A 86 13.72 -0.51 5.49
C SER A 86 12.45 -1.11 4.87
N PRO A 87 12.43 -1.47 3.57
CA PRO A 87 11.25 -2.04 2.93
C PRO A 87 10.87 -3.44 3.47
N ASP A 88 11.81 -4.13 4.12
CA ASP A 88 11.68 -5.53 4.53
C ASP A 88 11.32 -5.71 6.03
N ILE A 89 10.91 -4.65 6.75
CA ILE A 89 10.63 -4.70 8.21
C ILE A 89 9.54 -5.73 8.57
N PHE A 90 8.50 -5.87 7.74
CA PHE A 90 7.43 -6.88 7.93
C PHE A 90 7.76 -8.25 7.30
N GLY A 91 9.02 -8.46 6.91
CA GLY A 91 9.50 -9.66 6.25
C GLY A 91 9.17 -9.71 4.76
N ARG A 92 10.05 -10.38 4.00
CA ARG A 92 9.77 -10.69 2.59
C ARG A 92 8.74 -11.79 2.51
N GLN A 93 7.50 -11.43 2.17
CA GLN A 93 6.52 -12.40 1.69
C GLN A 93 7.01 -12.95 0.34
N ARG A 94 7.87 -13.98 0.37
CA ARG A 94 8.21 -14.79 -0.80
C ARG A 94 6.93 -15.49 -1.24
N LYS A 95 6.12 -14.78 -2.03
CA LYS A 95 4.94 -15.35 -2.66
C LYS A 95 5.45 -16.43 -3.60
N ARG A 96 5.37 -17.69 -3.19
CA ARG A 96 5.59 -18.81 -4.11
C ARG A 96 4.60 -18.60 -5.25
N ARG A 97 5.10 -18.35 -6.46
CA ARG A 97 4.25 -18.24 -7.64
C ARG A 97 3.46 -19.56 -7.70
N PRO A 98 2.12 -19.54 -7.59
CA PRO A 98 1.36 -20.76 -7.74
C PRO A 98 1.69 -21.34 -9.10
N ARG A 99 1.90 -22.67 -9.16
CA ARG A 99 2.16 -23.33 -10.43
C ARG A 99 0.93 -23.09 -11.31
N PRO A 100 1.07 -22.53 -12.52
CA PRO A 100 -0.07 -22.35 -13.40
C PRO A 100 -0.67 -23.71 -13.73
N HIS A 101 -1.98 -23.86 -13.59
CA HIS A 101 -2.70 -25.00 -14.13
C HIS A 101 -2.94 -24.73 -15.62
N ILE A 102 -2.41 -25.56 -16.50
CA ILE A 102 -2.65 -25.46 -17.94
C ILE A 102 -3.95 -26.23 -18.21
N LEU A 103 -4.98 -25.53 -18.68
CA LEU A 103 -6.26 -26.15 -19.01
C LEU A 103 -6.07 -27.13 -20.17
N ALA A 104 -6.37 -28.40 -19.92
CA ALA A 104 -6.50 -29.40 -20.97
C ALA A 104 -7.88 -29.27 -21.65
N GLN A 105 -8.04 -29.92 -22.80
CA GLN A 105 -9.32 -29.93 -23.52
C GLN A 105 -10.48 -30.44 -22.63
N ASP A 106 -10.20 -31.45 -21.80
CA ASP A 106 -11.18 -32.01 -20.87
C ASP A 106 -11.58 -31.02 -19.77
N ASP A 107 -10.65 -30.16 -19.31
CA ASP A 107 -10.96 -29.11 -18.34
C ASP A 107 -11.90 -28.07 -18.95
N ILE A 108 -11.67 -27.73 -20.23
CA ILE A 108 -12.53 -26.79 -20.97
C ILE A 108 -13.93 -27.37 -21.13
N SER A 109 -14.07 -28.64 -21.53
CA SER A 109 -15.38 -29.30 -21.67
C SER A 109 -16.15 -29.28 -20.34
N LYS A 110 -15.51 -29.62 -19.23
CA LYS A 110 -16.14 -29.61 -17.89
C LYS A 110 -16.59 -28.21 -17.48
N ILE A 111 -15.81 -27.17 -17.78
CA ILE A 111 -16.19 -25.78 -17.48
C ILE A 111 -17.42 -25.38 -18.31
N LEU A 112 -17.46 -25.75 -19.59
CA LEU A 112 -18.59 -25.44 -20.47
C LEU A 112 -19.87 -26.16 -20.05
N GLU A 113 -19.78 -27.44 -19.68
CA GLU A 113 -20.90 -28.21 -19.15
C GLU A 113 -21.43 -27.58 -17.85
N ALA A 114 -20.54 -27.27 -16.90
CA ALA A 114 -20.93 -26.62 -15.65
C ALA A 114 -21.56 -25.24 -15.86
N ALA A 115 -21.11 -24.47 -16.87
CA ALA A 115 -21.69 -23.18 -17.20
C ALA A 115 -23.13 -23.29 -17.75
N LEU A 116 -23.47 -24.38 -18.44
CA LEU A 116 -24.83 -24.63 -18.93
C LEU A 116 -25.81 -24.99 -17.80
N GLU A 117 -25.31 -25.48 -16.66
CA GLU A 117 -26.13 -25.78 -15.49
C GLU A 117 -26.47 -24.53 -14.65
N ILE A 118 -25.73 -23.44 -14.83
CA ILE A 118 -26.01 -22.15 -14.20
C ILE A 118 -27.08 -21.45 -15.05
N GLY A 119 -28.35 -21.72 -14.74
CA GLY A 119 -29.48 -21.00 -15.37
C GLY A 119 -29.35 -19.48 -15.21
N PRO A 120 -30.00 -18.69 -16.08
CA PRO A 120 -29.92 -17.24 -16.02
C PRO A 120 -30.42 -16.72 -14.66
N HIS A 121 -29.65 -15.83 -14.04
CA HIS A 121 -30.05 -15.07 -12.85
C HIS A 121 -31.12 -14.03 -13.18
#